data_AF-A0AAW1V8P7-F1
#
_entry.id   AF-A0AAW1V8P7-F1
#
_cell.length_a   1.000
_cell.length_b   1.000
_cell.length_c   1.000
_cell.angle_alpha   90.00
_cell.angle_beta   90.00
_cell.angle_gamma   90.00
#
_symmetry.space_group_name_H-M   'P 1'
#
loop_
_entity.id
_entity.type
_entity.pdbx_description
1 polymer ?
#
loop_
_entity_poly.entity_id
_entity_poly.type
_entity_poly.pdbx_seq_one_letter_code
_entity_poly.pdbx_strand_id
1 'polypeptide(L)'
;MENCKYCNSKLEDCIEEGLKCNLCLNNVHIKCLKRGAVPGGFNGDVFYTYTCQECSESKSEVFVRDKLSWLQVIVLVLYHLNTKSSGLARKGFFHWRFHIATFINKNWDILFTKYVKKKKSWTGTVAGTLSHFSTYFFLSGTSVFKEQAWWTLKYPKMSPYLITKIYNSLMTEKSKLKADKQIISDIEIFNKILKNSVINLEMLKPVLLPEADVSANSTEISCDVINILPSTSQIRKNSEEKEKDCNKRKSLLPSFDNKKFLKLSKSSESLADEFTVKCLTQSNTRGEKYLENILKHNRCQEKKEKIRLLDPYCHFNTSLSNISRMKGVSMKQKLLVGLREQFILSPYTGSQLEPYIWRDEESFPLWLKLMVEIQLTVNEKTPNYELPPRGPLVFVRVKPEHIPCINSLCNQFFWPGIDLTESLQYPDFSCVVLYKKLIVAFAFLVPNVSHTESYLSFIFTRPGWRNIGIAKFMLYHLIQINLGKDIILHVSTNNPALMLYQMFGFKIEKVVLGFYDKYYRDDVKECKNAFVCRLER
;
A
#
# COMPACT_ATOMS: atom_id res chain seq x y z
N MET A 1 -15.67 3.58 -31.05
CA MET A 1 -15.13 4.11 -29.78
C MET A 1 -16.02 3.62 -28.67
N GLU A 2 -15.46 2.92 -27.70
CA GLU A 2 -16.22 2.18 -26.69
C GLU A 2 -16.44 3.09 -25.47
N ASN A 3 -17.70 3.28 -25.04
CA ASN A 3 -18.05 4.07 -23.85
C ASN A 3 -18.11 3.17 -22.61
N CYS A 4 -17.82 3.75 -21.44
CA CYS A 4 -17.93 3.03 -20.17
C CYS A 4 -19.40 2.80 -19.79
N LYS A 5 -19.75 1.55 -19.44
CA LYS A 5 -21.10 1.13 -19.04
C LYS A 5 -21.70 1.91 -17.87
N TYR A 6 -20.88 2.38 -16.93
CA TYR A 6 -21.36 2.97 -15.68
C TYR A 6 -21.34 4.50 -15.67
N CYS A 7 -20.37 5.15 -16.33
CA CYS A 7 -20.26 6.61 -16.34
C CYS A 7 -20.54 7.23 -17.71
N ASN A 8 -20.77 6.43 -18.76
CA ASN A 8 -21.00 6.85 -20.14
C ASN A 8 -19.91 7.75 -20.76
N SER A 9 -18.80 7.96 -20.06
CA SER A 9 -17.63 8.67 -20.57
C SER A 9 -16.79 7.76 -21.48
N LYS A 10 -16.02 8.38 -22.38
CA LYS A 10 -15.18 7.67 -23.35
C LYS A 10 -13.97 7.06 -22.64
N LEU A 11 -13.62 5.83 -22.99
CA LEU A 11 -12.33 5.26 -22.60
C LEU A 11 -11.25 5.84 -23.50
N GLU A 12 -10.37 6.65 -22.93
CA GLU A 12 -9.17 7.13 -23.62
C GLU A 12 -8.00 6.18 -23.32
N ASP A 13 -7.40 5.65 -24.39
CA ASP A 13 -6.15 4.89 -24.30
C ASP A 13 -5.11 5.75 -23.52
N CYS A 14 -4.38 5.12 -22.59
CA CYS A 14 -3.30 5.69 -21.76
C CYS A 14 -3.69 6.44 -20.47
N ILE A 15 -4.90 6.98 -20.33
CA ILE A 15 -5.28 7.78 -19.14
C ILE A 15 -6.39 7.09 -18.33
N GLU A 16 -7.41 6.54 -19.01
CA GLU A 16 -8.58 5.94 -18.37
C GLU A 16 -8.91 4.59 -18.99
N GLU A 17 -7.97 3.66 -18.89
CA GLU A 17 -8.16 2.30 -19.36
C GLU A 17 -9.21 1.55 -18.52
N GLY A 18 -9.83 0.56 -19.15
CA GLY A 18 -10.92 -0.20 -18.57
C GLY A 18 -10.90 -1.67 -18.97
N LEU A 19 -11.68 -2.45 -18.26
CA LEU A 19 -11.86 -3.87 -18.51
C LEU A 19 -13.10 -4.09 -19.37
N LYS A 20 -12.98 -5.00 -20.33
CA LYS A 20 -14.09 -5.46 -21.16
C LYS A 20 -14.74 -6.68 -20.53
N CYS A 21 -16.05 -6.64 -20.32
CA CYS A 21 -16.79 -7.79 -19.78
C CYS A 21 -16.81 -8.92 -20.83
N ASN A 22 -16.42 -10.13 -20.42
CA ASN A 22 -16.38 -11.30 -21.32
C ASN A 22 -17.75 -11.70 -21.88
N LEU A 23 -18.84 -11.40 -21.16
CA LEU A 23 -20.19 -11.83 -21.54
C LEU A 23 -20.97 -10.75 -22.28
N CYS A 24 -21.05 -9.52 -21.73
CA CYS A 24 -21.82 -8.45 -22.35
C CYS A 24 -20.98 -7.52 -23.26
N LEU A 25 -19.67 -7.76 -23.38
CA LEU A 25 -18.72 -7.00 -24.21
C LEU A 25 -18.66 -5.48 -23.94
N ASN A 26 -19.31 -5.01 -22.88
CA ASN A 26 -19.27 -3.61 -22.47
C ASN A 26 -17.98 -3.32 -21.71
N ASN A 27 -17.42 -2.13 -21.94
CA ASN A 27 -16.24 -1.66 -21.23
C ASN A 27 -16.59 -0.96 -19.93
N VAL A 28 -15.70 -1.09 -18.95
CA VAL A 28 -15.83 -0.48 -17.64
C VAL A 28 -14.48 0.09 -17.23
N HIS A 29 -14.40 1.40 -16.92
CA HIS A 29 -13.20 1.98 -16.35
C HIS A 29 -12.78 1.25 -15.08
N ILE A 30 -11.47 1.13 -14.83
CA ILE A 30 -10.96 0.58 -13.56
C ILE A 30 -11.54 1.35 -12.36
N LYS A 31 -11.65 2.68 -12.47
CA LYS A 31 -12.25 3.56 -11.44
C LYS A 31 -13.75 3.36 -11.25
N CYS A 32 -14.45 2.86 -12.27
CA CYS A 32 -15.89 2.63 -12.25
C CYS A 32 -16.29 1.21 -11.84
N LEU A 33 -15.31 0.33 -11.57
CA LEU A 33 -15.58 -0.98 -10.99
C LEU A 33 -16.32 -0.80 -9.66
N LYS A 34 -17.38 -1.57 -9.43
CA LYS A 34 -18.15 -1.49 -8.17
C LYS A 34 -17.34 -1.99 -6.98
N ARG A 35 -16.37 -2.89 -7.23
CA ARG A 35 -15.33 -3.27 -6.28
C ARG A 35 -14.35 -2.13 -5.96
N GLY A 36 -14.23 -1.13 -6.83
CA GLY A 36 -13.36 0.04 -6.68
C GLY A 36 -11.97 -0.10 -7.33
N ALA A 37 -11.45 -1.33 -7.44
CA ALA A 37 -10.21 -1.63 -8.17
C ALA A 37 -10.17 -3.11 -8.59
N VAL A 38 -9.23 -3.43 -9.47
CA VAL A 38 -8.85 -4.81 -9.77
C VAL A 38 -8.17 -5.47 -8.57
N PRO A 39 -8.18 -6.82 -8.46
CA PRO A 39 -7.46 -7.52 -7.40
C PRO A 39 -5.99 -7.05 -7.28
N GLY A 40 -5.54 -6.72 -6.07
CA GLY A 40 -4.17 -6.24 -5.83
C GLY A 40 -3.95 -4.75 -6.03
N GLY A 41 -4.89 -4.05 -6.67
CA GLY A 41 -4.89 -2.59 -6.72
C GLY A 41 -3.71 -1.95 -7.46
N PHE A 42 -3.00 -2.67 -8.33
CA PHE A 42 -1.88 -2.11 -9.07
C PHE A 42 -2.36 -1.09 -10.10
N ASN A 43 -1.62 0.02 -10.19
CA ASN A 43 -1.90 1.09 -11.15
C ASN A 43 -1.60 0.59 -12.57
N GLY A 44 -2.54 0.80 -13.50
CA GLY A 44 -2.39 0.35 -14.89
C GLY A 44 -2.55 -1.15 -15.11
N ASP A 45 -3.06 -1.89 -14.12
CA ASP A 45 -3.31 -3.33 -14.26
C ASP A 45 -4.68 -3.62 -14.87
N VAL A 46 -4.68 -3.99 -16.15
CA VAL A 46 -5.88 -4.38 -16.92
C VAL A 46 -5.85 -5.85 -17.36
N PHE A 47 -4.91 -6.65 -16.87
CA PHE A 47 -4.69 -8.02 -17.35
C PHE A 47 -5.55 -9.03 -16.59
N TYR A 48 -6.86 -8.92 -16.82
CA TYR A 48 -7.88 -9.79 -16.25
C TYR A 48 -8.96 -10.11 -17.27
N THR A 49 -9.36 -11.37 -17.28
CA THR A 49 -10.66 -11.77 -17.79
C THR A 49 -11.73 -11.33 -16.78
N TYR A 50 -12.53 -10.34 -17.17
CA TYR A 50 -13.52 -9.67 -16.30
C TYR A 50 -14.95 -10.10 -16.62
N THR A 51 -15.76 -10.33 -15.58
CA THR A 51 -17.21 -10.51 -15.71
C THR A 51 -17.93 -9.54 -14.78
N CYS A 52 -18.79 -8.70 -15.37
CA CYS A 52 -19.51 -7.67 -14.62
C CYS A 52 -20.57 -8.28 -13.69
N GLN A 53 -20.98 -7.50 -12.70
CA GLN A 53 -21.92 -7.94 -11.66
C GLN A 53 -23.24 -8.51 -12.22
N GLU A 54 -23.76 -7.90 -13.29
CA GLU A 54 -25.03 -8.31 -13.91
C GLU A 54 -24.92 -9.62 -14.69
N CYS A 55 -23.73 -9.93 -15.23
CA CYS A 55 -23.50 -11.15 -15.99
C CYS A 55 -23.01 -12.32 -15.11
N SER A 56 -22.67 -12.06 -13.86
CA SER A 56 -22.15 -13.06 -12.94
C SER A 56 -23.27 -13.76 -12.17
N GLU A 57 -23.24 -15.09 -12.12
CA GLU A 57 -24.17 -15.91 -11.35
C GLU A 57 -24.19 -15.54 -9.86
N SER A 58 -23.05 -15.11 -9.32
CA SER A 58 -22.90 -14.73 -7.91
C SER A 58 -23.37 -13.31 -7.59
N LYS A 59 -23.90 -12.57 -8.57
CA LYS A 59 -24.24 -11.12 -8.47
C LYS A 59 -23.10 -10.27 -7.90
N SER A 60 -21.85 -10.66 -8.18
CA SER A 60 -20.62 -9.95 -7.80
C SER A 60 -19.66 -9.89 -8.98
N GLU A 61 -18.81 -8.86 -9.04
CA GLU A 61 -17.77 -8.76 -10.07
C GLU A 61 -16.74 -9.89 -9.90
N VAL A 62 -16.45 -10.61 -11.00
CA VAL A 62 -15.51 -11.73 -11.03
C VAL A 62 -14.30 -11.35 -11.89
N PHE A 63 -13.11 -11.66 -11.39
CA PHE A 63 -11.84 -11.39 -12.04
C PHE A 63 -11.02 -12.67 -12.10
N VAL A 64 -10.59 -13.06 -13.29
CA VAL A 64 -9.67 -14.17 -13.52
C VAL A 64 -8.39 -13.58 -14.09
N ARG A 65 -7.25 -13.81 -13.43
CA ARG A 65 -5.95 -13.25 -13.80
C ARG A 65 -5.44 -13.87 -15.10
N ASP A 66 -5.10 -13.03 -16.07
CA ASP A 66 -4.51 -13.49 -17.31
C ASP A 66 -3.05 -13.93 -17.10
N LYS A 67 -2.54 -14.77 -17.99
CA LYS A 67 -1.15 -15.23 -17.92
C LYS A 67 -0.21 -14.12 -18.39
N LEU A 68 0.52 -13.52 -17.46
CA LEU A 68 1.50 -12.46 -17.74
C LEU A 68 2.86 -13.00 -18.19
N SER A 69 3.49 -12.31 -19.15
CA SER A 69 4.91 -12.41 -19.48
C SER A 69 5.78 -11.61 -18.51
N TRP A 70 7.06 -11.94 -18.41
CA TRP A 70 8.00 -11.18 -17.55
C TRP A 70 8.12 -9.71 -17.93
N LEU A 71 8.01 -9.38 -19.23
CA LEU A 71 7.97 -7.98 -19.66
C LEU A 71 6.77 -7.26 -19.05
N GLN A 72 5.57 -7.82 -19.18
CA GLN A 72 4.34 -7.24 -18.62
C GLN A 72 4.42 -7.09 -17.10
N VAL A 73 4.93 -8.10 -16.40
CA VAL A 73 5.10 -8.04 -14.93
C VAL A 73 6.03 -6.89 -14.54
N ILE A 74 7.19 -6.77 -15.18
CA ILE A 74 8.19 -5.75 -14.83
C ILE A 74 7.70 -4.35 -15.18
N VAL A 75 7.05 -4.18 -16.34
CA VAL A 75 6.45 -2.90 -16.74
C VAL A 75 5.38 -2.49 -15.74
N LEU A 76 4.47 -3.40 -15.37
CA LEU A 76 3.41 -3.13 -14.40
C LEU A 76 3.99 -2.73 -13.04
N VAL A 77 4.99 -3.47 -12.55
CA VAL A 77 5.62 -3.20 -11.26
C VAL A 77 6.34 -1.86 -11.27
N LEU A 78 7.14 -1.55 -12.31
CA LEU A 78 7.83 -0.26 -12.39
C LEU A 78 6.85 0.91 -12.56
N TYR A 79 5.77 0.73 -13.31
CA TYR A 79 4.73 1.74 -13.47
C TYR A 79 4.02 2.02 -12.13
N HIS A 80 3.69 0.97 -11.39
CA HIS A 80 3.09 1.11 -10.06
C HIS A 80 4.06 1.74 -9.05
N LEU A 81 5.33 1.31 -9.03
CA LEU A 81 6.34 1.90 -8.14
C LEU A 81 6.58 3.38 -8.43
N ASN A 82 6.67 3.77 -9.70
CA ASN A 82 6.80 5.18 -10.09
C ASN A 82 5.60 6.03 -9.68
N THR A 83 4.38 5.49 -9.73
CA THR A 83 3.15 6.23 -9.44
C THR A 83 2.81 6.31 -7.95
N LYS A 84 3.03 5.25 -7.19
CA LYS A 84 2.64 5.15 -5.77
C LYS A 84 3.81 5.23 -4.78
N SER A 85 5.01 4.93 -5.23
CA SER A 85 6.19 4.77 -4.37
C SER A 85 7.39 5.55 -4.88
N SER A 86 7.15 6.74 -5.45
CA SER A 86 8.20 7.62 -5.96
C SER A 86 9.24 8.00 -4.88
N GLY A 87 8.84 8.02 -3.60
CA GLY A 87 9.75 8.26 -2.47
C GLY A 87 10.79 7.16 -2.23
N LEU A 88 10.60 5.94 -2.74
CA LEU A 88 11.62 4.88 -2.70
C LEU A 88 12.62 4.98 -3.87
N ALA A 89 12.33 5.81 -4.87
CA ALA A 89 13.14 5.91 -6.06
C ALA A 89 14.32 6.87 -5.84
N ARG A 90 15.53 6.46 -6.27
CA ARG A 90 16.67 7.37 -6.34
C ARG A 90 16.60 8.09 -7.68
N LYS A 91 16.19 9.37 -7.70
CA LYS A 91 15.94 10.17 -8.93
C LYS A 91 15.04 9.45 -9.96
N GLY A 92 14.01 8.73 -9.51
CA GLY A 92 13.11 7.97 -10.39
C GLY A 92 13.62 6.59 -10.84
N PHE A 93 14.76 6.13 -10.32
CA PHE A 93 15.30 4.79 -10.56
C PHE A 93 15.08 3.86 -9.37
N PHE A 94 14.84 2.58 -9.67
CA PHE A 94 14.66 1.52 -8.69
C PHE A 94 15.73 0.45 -8.83
N HIS A 95 16.23 -0.03 -7.70
CA HIS A 95 17.17 -1.14 -7.69
C HIS A 95 16.44 -2.45 -8.03
N TRP A 96 16.90 -3.21 -9.04
CA TRP A 96 16.16 -4.40 -9.52
C TRP A 96 16.00 -5.48 -8.45
N ARG A 97 17.03 -5.71 -7.61
CA ARG A 97 16.97 -6.73 -6.54
C ARG A 97 16.16 -6.26 -5.33
N PHE A 98 16.51 -5.12 -4.74
CA PHE A 98 15.91 -4.65 -3.49
C PHE A 98 14.50 -4.07 -3.66
N HIS A 99 14.18 -3.46 -4.79
CA HIS A 99 12.86 -2.84 -5.01
C HIS A 99 11.99 -3.74 -5.90
N ILE A 100 12.41 -3.99 -7.14
CA ILE A 100 11.57 -4.70 -8.13
C ILE A 100 11.33 -6.16 -7.73
N ALA A 101 12.40 -6.93 -7.49
CA ALA A 101 12.28 -8.34 -7.14
C ALA A 101 11.64 -8.53 -5.75
N THR A 102 11.99 -7.73 -4.75
CA THR A 102 11.30 -7.78 -3.44
C THR A 102 9.81 -7.53 -3.58
N PHE A 103 9.40 -6.54 -4.39
CA PHE A 103 7.99 -6.25 -4.65
C PHE A 103 7.27 -7.42 -5.32
N ILE A 104 7.88 -7.99 -6.37
CA ILE A 104 7.33 -9.18 -7.05
C ILE A 104 7.20 -10.36 -6.07
N ASN A 105 8.18 -10.55 -5.19
CA ASN A 105 8.15 -11.65 -4.24
C ASN A 105 7.02 -11.53 -3.22
N LYS A 106 6.82 -10.32 -2.68
CA LYS A 106 5.74 -9.99 -1.73
C LYS A 106 4.36 -10.14 -2.37
N ASN A 107 4.24 -9.79 -3.65
CA ASN A 107 2.97 -9.76 -4.37
C ASN A 107 2.80 -10.93 -5.36
N TRP A 108 3.49 -12.04 -5.14
CA TRP A 108 3.55 -13.14 -6.11
C TRP A 108 2.17 -13.73 -6.44
N ASP A 109 1.37 -13.99 -5.40
CA ASP A 109 0.05 -14.64 -5.53
C ASP A 109 -1.00 -13.75 -6.21
N ILE A 110 -0.72 -12.45 -6.31
CA ILE A 110 -1.54 -11.47 -6.98
C ILE A 110 -1.09 -11.32 -8.45
N LEU A 111 0.23 -11.25 -8.66
CA LEU A 111 0.81 -11.07 -10.00
C LEU A 111 0.62 -12.30 -10.88
N PHE A 112 0.78 -13.50 -10.31
CA PHE A 112 0.73 -14.76 -11.03
C PHE A 112 -0.52 -15.58 -10.66
N THR A 113 -0.95 -16.44 -11.59
CA THR A 113 -2.04 -17.38 -11.30
C THR A 113 -1.60 -18.41 -10.25
N LYS A 114 -2.54 -18.94 -9.47
CA LYS A 114 -2.30 -19.87 -8.34
C LYS A 114 -1.49 -21.13 -8.71
N TYR A 115 -1.39 -21.45 -9.99
CA TYR A 115 -0.69 -22.63 -10.50
C TYR A 115 0.80 -22.37 -10.78
N VAL A 116 1.26 -21.12 -10.77
CA VAL A 116 2.66 -20.76 -11.06
C VAL A 116 3.52 -20.87 -9.80
N LYS A 117 4.32 -21.92 -9.72
CA LYS A 117 5.30 -22.11 -8.63
C LYS A 117 6.54 -21.23 -8.82
N LYS A 118 7.06 -20.69 -7.71
CA LYS A 118 8.32 -19.92 -7.66
C LYS A 118 9.52 -20.82 -8.00
N LYS A 119 10.18 -20.60 -9.14
CA LYS A 119 11.46 -21.28 -9.49
C LYS A 119 12.62 -20.61 -8.76
N LYS A 120 13.55 -21.35 -8.14
CA LYS A 120 14.67 -20.75 -7.36
C LYS A 120 15.49 -19.66 -8.09
N SER A 121 15.55 -19.70 -9.42
CA SER A 121 16.30 -18.75 -10.27
C SER A 121 15.48 -17.60 -10.87
N TRP A 122 14.21 -17.42 -10.49
CA TRP A 122 13.32 -16.43 -11.12
C TRP A 122 13.83 -14.99 -11.03
N THR A 123 14.59 -14.66 -9.99
CA THR A 123 15.18 -13.33 -9.79
C THR A 123 16.16 -12.95 -10.90
N GLY A 124 16.91 -13.93 -11.44
CA GLY A 124 17.78 -13.73 -12.60
C GLY A 124 17.02 -13.40 -13.87
N THR A 125 15.79 -13.90 -14.01
CA THR A 125 14.91 -13.58 -15.14
C THR A 125 14.48 -12.11 -15.13
N VAL A 126 14.34 -11.50 -13.95
CA VAL A 126 14.04 -10.06 -13.82
C VAL A 126 15.18 -9.23 -14.42
N ALA A 127 16.42 -9.49 -13.99
CA ALA A 127 17.59 -8.80 -14.51
C ALA A 127 17.77 -9.03 -16.02
N GLY A 128 17.64 -10.27 -16.49
CA GLY A 128 17.75 -10.59 -17.91
C GLY A 128 16.69 -9.91 -18.78
N THR A 129 15.45 -9.82 -18.29
CA THR A 129 14.36 -9.14 -19.01
C THR A 129 14.59 -7.63 -19.08
N LEU A 130 15.06 -7.00 -17.99
CA LEU A 130 15.41 -5.58 -17.97
C LEU A 130 16.50 -5.26 -19.00
N SER A 131 17.57 -6.06 -19.04
CA SER A 131 18.65 -5.90 -20.01
C SER A 131 18.20 -6.13 -21.45
N HIS A 132 17.43 -7.18 -21.71
CA HIS A 132 16.95 -7.52 -23.06
C HIS A 132 16.06 -6.42 -23.67
N PHE A 133 15.22 -5.77 -22.86
CA PHE A 133 14.29 -4.73 -23.32
C PHE A 133 14.78 -3.30 -23.05
N SER A 134 16.06 -3.13 -22.72
CA SER A 134 16.69 -1.84 -22.42
C SER A 134 16.75 -0.88 -23.62
N THR A 135 16.73 -1.39 -24.85
CA THR A 135 16.71 -0.55 -26.05
C THR A 135 15.32 0.04 -26.32
N TYR A 136 14.26 -0.58 -25.82
CA TYR A 136 12.86 -0.23 -26.13
C TYR A 136 12.16 0.46 -24.96
N PHE A 137 12.07 -0.20 -23.80
CA PHE A 137 11.13 0.16 -22.74
C PHE A 137 11.79 0.51 -21.40
N PHE A 138 13.00 0.02 -21.13
CA PHE A 138 13.69 0.23 -19.86
C PHE A 138 14.92 1.10 -20.03
N LEU A 139 15.27 1.89 -19.01
CA LEU A 139 16.47 2.71 -19.00
C LEU A 139 17.35 2.34 -17.81
N SER A 140 18.64 2.12 -18.06
CA SER A 140 19.64 1.80 -17.03
C SER A 140 20.20 3.08 -16.40
N GLY A 141 20.23 3.13 -15.07
CA GLY A 141 20.80 4.23 -14.29
C GLY A 141 22.31 4.17 -14.10
N THR A 142 23.00 3.22 -14.74
CA THR A 142 24.46 3.04 -14.62
C THR A 142 25.26 4.29 -14.94
N SER A 143 24.86 5.03 -15.96
CA SER A 143 25.49 6.31 -16.33
C SER A 143 25.27 7.41 -15.29
N VAL A 144 24.13 7.37 -14.57
CA VAL A 144 23.71 8.41 -13.61
C VAL A 144 24.37 8.21 -12.25
N PHE A 145 24.42 6.97 -11.75
CA PHE A 145 24.87 6.69 -10.38
C PHE A 145 26.29 6.13 -10.31
N LYS A 146 26.90 5.78 -11.46
CA LYS A 146 28.14 4.98 -11.54
C LYS A 146 28.03 3.62 -10.80
N GLU A 147 26.82 3.23 -10.45
CA GLU A 147 26.46 1.98 -9.78
C GLU A 147 25.61 1.15 -10.74
N GLN A 148 25.85 -0.16 -10.76
CA GLN A 148 25.01 -1.09 -11.52
C GLN A 148 23.69 -1.33 -10.78
N ALA A 149 22.73 -1.98 -11.46
CA ALA A 149 21.47 -2.47 -10.90
C ALA A 149 20.28 -1.47 -10.74
N TRP A 150 20.42 -0.22 -11.17
CA TRP A 150 19.34 0.78 -11.14
C TRP A 150 18.60 0.87 -12.47
N TRP A 151 17.26 0.79 -12.44
CA TRP A 151 16.41 0.74 -13.64
C TRP A 151 15.16 1.61 -13.50
N THR A 152 14.66 2.13 -14.62
CA THR A 152 13.37 2.82 -14.71
C THR A 152 12.68 2.59 -16.05
N LEU A 153 11.44 3.05 -16.19
CA LEU A 153 10.71 3.06 -17.46
C LEU A 153 11.19 4.22 -18.32
N LYS A 154 11.51 3.95 -19.58
CA LYS A 154 11.89 4.98 -20.56
C LYS A 154 10.76 5.99 -20.78
N TYR A 155 9.52 5.50 -20.82
CA TYR A 155 8.30 6.28 -21.00
C TYR A 155 7.39 6.13 -19.76
N PRO A 156 7.60 6.90 -18.69
CA PRO A 156 6.94 6.68 -17.40
C PRO A 156 5.43 6.98 -17.43
N LYS A 157 4.98 7.83 -18.35
CA LYS A 157 3.55 8.15 -18.53
C LYS A 157 2.80 7.09 -19.34
N MET A 158 3.50 6.16 -19.98
CA MET A 158 2.90 5.16 -20.86
C MET A 158 2.30 4.00 -20.05
N SER A 159 1.06 3.63 -20.33
CA SER A 159 0.37 2.57 -19.60
C SER A 159 0.96 1.18 -19.89
N PRO A 160 0.89 0.23 -18.94
CA PRO A 160 1.30 -1.15 -19.17
C PRO A 160 0.57 -1.84 -20.34
N TYR A 161 -0.70 -1.50 -20.56
CA TYR A 161 -1.49 -2.01 -21.68
C TYR A 161 -0.95 -1.52 -23.03
N LEU A 162 -0.68 -0.21 -23.16
CA LEU A 162 -0.14 0.33 -24.40
C LEU A 162 1.25 -0.26 -24.69
N ILE A 163 2.11 -0.39 -23.68
CA ILE A 163 3.44 -1.02 -23.85
C ILE A 163 3.30 -2.43 -24.38
N THR A 164 2.33 -3.19 -23.85
CA THR A 164 2.03 -4.55 -24.32
C THR A 164 1.53 -4.54 -25.77
N LYS A 165 0.63 -3.62 -26.12
CA LYS A 165 0.08 -3.47 -27.47
C LYS A 165 1.19 -3.15 -28.48
N ILE A 166 2.08 -2.22 -28.16
CA ILE A 166 3.25 -1.89 -29.00
C ILE A 166 4.18 -3.10 -29.14
N TYR A 167 4.46 -3.80 -28.04
CA TYR A 167 5.31 -4.99 -28.09
C TYR A 167 4.71 -6.10 -28.98
N ASN A 168 3.41 -6.36 -28.87
CA ASN A 168 2.74 -7.36 -29.71
C ASN A 168 2.76 -6.95 -31.20
N SER A 169 2.54 -5.67 -31.51
CA SER A 169 2.68 -5.14 -32.87
C SER A 169 4.09 -5.32 -33.40
N LEU A 170 5.12 -5.03 -32.58
CA LEU A 170 6.52 -5.23 -32.95
C LEU A 170 6.83 -6.69 -33.25
N MET A 171 6.35 -7.61 -32.41
CA MET A 171 6.56 -9.05 -32.65
C MET A 171 5.85 -9.53 -33.92
N THR A 172 4.67 -8.97 -34.22
CA THR A 172 3.91 -9.27 -35.44
C THR A 172 4.65 -8.76 -36.69
N GLU A 173 5.10 -7.52 -36.71
CA GLU A 173 5.89 -6.96 -37.83
C GLU A 173 7.21 -7.72 -38.02
N LYS A 174 7.88 -8.07 -36.93
CA LYS A 174 9.12 -8.86 -36.97
C LYS A 174 8.89 -10.26 -37.54
N SER A 175 7.73 -10.86 -37.31
CA SER A 175 7.35 -12.15 -37.93
C SER A 175 7.09 -12.02 -39.44
N LYS A 176 6.48 -10.91 -39.88
CA LYS A 176 6.22 -10.61 -41.29
C LYS A 176 7.52 -10.33 -42.05
N LEU A 177 8.39 -9.48 -41.51
CA LEU A 177 9.68 -9.16 -42.14
C LEU A 177 10.63 -10.35 -42.23
N LYS A 178 10.55 -11.30 -41.29
CA LYS A 178 11.24 -12.58 -41.38
C LYS A 178 10.70 -13.46 -42.52
N ALA A 179 9.40 -13.42 -42.78
CA ALA A 179 8.81 -14.09 -43.94
C ALA A 179 9.24 -13.41 -45.25
N ASP A 180 9.38 -12.09 -45.24
CA ASP A 180 9.74 -11.28 -46.42
C ASP A 180 11.26 -11.12 -46.66
N LYS A 181 12.11 -11.76 -45.83
CA LYS A 181 13.60 -11.70 -45.89
C LYS A 181 14.19 -10.28 -45.89
N GLN A 182 13.51 -9.31 -45.29
CA GLN A 182 14.01 -7.94 -45.15
C GLN A 182 14.79 -7.75 -43.85
N ILE A 183 15.95 -7.08 -43.94
CA ILE A 183 16.81 -6.77 -42.79
C ILE A 183 16.61 -5.28 -42.44
N ILE A 184 15.74 -5.01 -41.48
CA ILE A 184 15.53 -3.68 -40.88
C ILE A 184 15.95 -3.76 -39.42
N SER A 185 16.56 -2.70 -38.88
CA SER A 185 16.95 -2.67 -37.47
C SER A 185 15.71 -2.67 -36.56
N ASP A 186 15.74 -3.45 -35.49
CA ASP A 186 14.59 -3.58 -34.59
C ASP A 186 14.16 -2.24 -33.95
N ILE A 187 15.09 -1.30 -33.84
CA ILE A 187 14.87 0.05 -33.29
C ILE A 187 14.07 0.91 -34.27
N GLU A 188 14.32 0.80 -35.58
CA GLU A 188 13.57 1.54 -36.60
C GLU A 188 12.11 1.07 -36.69
N ILE A 189 11.89 -0.25 -36.61
CA ILE A 189 10.56 -0.86 -36.54
C ILE A 189 9.82 -0.34 -35.30
N PHE A 190 10.48 -0.38 -34.14
CA PHE A 190 9.93 0.12 -32.90
C PHE A 190 9.53 1.59 -32.99
N ASN A 191 10.42 2.46 -33.51
CA ASN A 191 10.14 3.89 -33.66
C ASN A 191 9.00 4.18 -34.64
N LYS A 192 8.86 3.38 -35.70
CA LYS A 192 7.74 3.48 -36.66
C LYS A 192 6.41 3.14 -35.99
N ILE A 193 6.37 2.04 -35.22
CA ILE A 193 5.18 1.64 -34.46
C ILE A 193 4.86 2.66 -33.37
N LEU A 194 5.86 3.18 -32.68
CA LEU A 194 5.73 4.20 -31.63
C LEU A 194 5.08 5.47 -32.19
N LYS A 195 5.54 5.96 -33.34
CA LYS A 195 4.96 7.14 -34.02
C LYS A 195 3.52 6.92 -34.49
N ASN A 196 3.18 5.70 -34.92
CA ASN A 196 1.85 5.38 -35.43
C ASN A 196 0.81 5.07 -34.34
N SER A 197 1.25 4.69 -33.13
CA SER A 197 0.37 4.23 -32.06
C SER A 197 0.19 5.22 -30.91
N VAL A 198 1.06 6.23 -30.78
CA VAL A 198 1.00 7.22 -29.69
C VAL A 198 0.34 8.51 -30.18
N ILE A 199 -0.79 8.85 -29.55
CA ILE A 199 -1.67 9.96 -29.95
C ILE A 199 -1.17 11.33 -29.44
N ASN A 200 -0.35 11.36 -28.37
CA ASN A 200 0.09 12.60 -27.72
C ASN A 200 1.61 12.65 -27.48
N LEU A 201 2.27 13.67 -28.04
CA LEU A 201 3.72 13.92 -27.95
C LEU A 201 4.23 14.07 -26.51
N GLU A 202 3.39 14.48 -25.55
CA GLU A 202 3.78 14.54 -24.13
C GLU A 202 4.08 13.17 -23.50
N MET A 203 3.55 12.08 -24.07
CA MET A 203 3.75 10.72 -23.56
C MET A 203 5.10 10.13 -23.98
N LEU A 204 5.73 10.74 -24.98
CA LEU A 204 7.04 10.35 -25.49
C LEU A 204 8.19 11.06 -24.77
N LYS A 205 7.91 11.95 -23.80
CA LYS A 205 8.95 12.62 -22.99
C LYS A 205 9.76 11.54 -22.23
N PRO A 206 11.03 11.28 -22.60
CA PRO A 206 11.86 10.35 -21.86
C PRO A 206 12.22 10.97 -20.50
N VAL A 207 12.59 10.12 -19.53
CA VAL A 207 13.16 10.60 -18.26
C VAL A 207 14.41 11.43 -18.56
N LEU A 208 14.38 12.72 -18.23
CA LEU A 208 15.53 13.62 -18.37
C LEU A 208 16.63 13.15 -17.41
N LEU A 209 17.78 12.76 -17.97
CA LEU A 209 18.99 12.50 -17.19
C LEU A 209 19.58 13.87 -16.82
N PRO A 210 19.92 14.15 -15.55
CA PRO A 210 20.58 15.40 -15.20
C PRO A 210 21.90 15.50 -15.97
N GLU A 211 22.04 16.54 -16.78
CA GLU A 211 23.30 16.90 -17.42
C GLU A 211 24.33 17.24 -16.33
N ALA A 212 25.58 16.80 -16.55
CA ALA A 212 26.69 17.20 -15.71
C ALA A 212 26.93 18.71 -15.87
N ASP A 213 27.18 19.38 -14.74
CA ASP A 213 27.32 20.83 -14.58
C ASP A 213 28.11 21.54 -15.69
N VAL A 214 27.45 22.44 -16.43
CA VAL A 214 28.09 23.63 -17.03
C VAL A 214 27.11 24.81 -16.98
N SER A 215 27.68 25.97 -16.61
CA SER A 215 27.10 27.25 -16.24
C SER A 215 26.08 27.90 -17.20
N ALA A 216 25.16 28.63 -16.57
CA ALA A 216 24.26 29.68 -17.02
C ALA A 216 24.54 30.34 -18.39
N ASN A 217 23.50 30.45 -19.21
CA ASN A 217 22.96 31.75 -19.66
C ASN A 217 21.55 31.58 -20.25
N SER A 218 20.71 32.54 -19.92
CA SER A 218 19.30 32.67 -20.27
C SER A 218 19.08 33.12 -21.71
N THR A 219 18.17 32.46 -22.44
CA THR A 219 17.27 33.11 -23.41
C THR A 219 16.11 32.20 -23.76
N GLU A 220 14.90 32.76 -23.69
CA GLU A 220 13.69 32.19 -24.26
C GLU A 220 13.79 32.15 -25.80
N ILE A 221 13.12 31.16 -26.43
CA ILE A 221 12.30 31.26 -27.67
C ILE A 221 12.34 29.97 -28.53
N SER A 222 11.12 29.55 -28.88
CA SER A 222 10.61 28.78 -30.02
C SER A 222 11.03 27.34 -30.31
N CYS A 223 9.97 26.53 -30.43
CA CYS A 223 9.84 25.35 -31.26
C CYS A 223 10.40 25.60 -32.67
N ASP A 224 11.32 24.73 -33.14
CA ASP A 224 11.27 24.12 -34.48
C ASP A 224 12.42 23.13 -34.70
N VAL A 225 12.13 22.16 -35.57
CA VAL A 225 13.05 21.30 -36.36
C VAL A 225 13.33 19.85 -35.88
N ILE A 226 12.96 18.99 -36.83
CA ILE A 226 13.10 17.55 -37.01
C ILE A 226 14.48 17.20 -37.60
N ASN A 227 15.09 16.11 -37.10
CA ASN A 227 16.20 15.30 -37.67
C ASN A 227 17.58 16.01 -37.80
N ILE A 228 18.74 15.37 -37.58
CA ILE A 228 19.30 14.24 -38.34
C ILE A 228 20.43 13.54 -37.52
N LEU A 229 20.50 12.20 -37.67
CA LEU A 229 21.55 11.25 -37.28
C LEU A 229 23.00 11.69 -37.59
N PRO A 230 24.03 11.10 -36.95
CA PRO A 230 25.36 11.03 -37.53
C PRO A 230 25.40 9.93 -38.61
N SER A 231 25.64 10.34 -39.85
CA SER A 231 25.94 9.47 -40.99
C SER A 231 27.38 8.98 -40.95
N THR A 232 27.59 7.68 -41.17
CA THR A 232 28.89 7.12 -41.58
C THR A 232 28.72 6.46 -42.94
N SER A 233 29.35 7.05 -43.97
CA SER A 233 29.81 6.32 -45.15
C SER A 233 30.72 7.22 -45.99
N GLN A 234 32.03 7.08 -45.81
CA GLN A 234 33.00 7.29 -46.88
C GLN A 234 34.02 6.16 -46.84
N ILE A 235 34.02 5.34 -47.90
CA ILE A 235 35.11 4.44 -48.28
C ILE A 235 35.62 4.96 -49.63
N ARG A 236 36.95 4.93 -49.79
CA ARG A 236 37.80 4.83 -51.02
C ARG A 236 38.74 6.05 -51.14
N LYS A 237 40.06 5.94 -51.27
CA LYS A 237 41.04 4.87 -51.61
C LYS A 237 42.41 5.31 -51.05
N ASN A 238 43.29 4.36 -50.72
CA ASN A 238 44.62 4.19 -51.36
C ASN A 238 45.49 3.14 -50.64
N SER A 239 45.82 2.10 -51.42
CA SER A 239 47.12 1.43 -51.58
C SER A 239 48.07 1.17 -50.39
N GLU A 240 48.33 -0.15 -50.24
CA GLU A 240 49.65 -0.79 -50.24
C GLU A 240 50.54 -0.78 -48.99
N GLU A 241 50.61 -1.99 -48.41
CA GLU A 241 51.82 -2.77 -48.06
C GLU A 241 52.95 -2.13 -47.22
N LYS A 242 53.15 -2.70 -46.01
CA LYS A 242 54.35 -3.48 -45.62
C LYS A 242 54.23 -3.91 -44.15
N GLU A 243 54.06 -5.21 -43.91
CA GLU A 243 55.11 -6.14 -43.44
C GLU A 243 55.45 -6.02 -41.94
N LYS A 244 54.98 -6.98 -41.12
CA LYS A 244 55.84 -8.01 -40.48
C LYS A 244 55.16 -8.75 -39.31
N ASP A 245 55.24 -10.07 -39.47
CA ASP A 245 55.42 -11.14 -38.49
C ASP A 245 54.38 -11.54 -37.43
N CYS A 246 53.96 -12.79 -37.64
CA CYS A 246 53.36 -13.79 -36.77
C CYS A 246 54.12 -14.02 -35.45
N ASN A 247 53.42 -14.46 -34.39
CA ASN A 247 53.72 -15.76 -33.77
C ASN A 247 52.65 -16.31 -32.80
N LYS A 248 52.06 -17.44 -33.23
CA LYS A 248 51.85 -18.72 -32.53
C LYS A 248 51.62 -18.79 -30.99
N ARG A 249 50.49 -19.45 -30.69
CA ARG A 249 50.29 -20.67 -29.87
C ARG A 249 49.98 -20.60 -28.36
N LYS A 250 48.83 -21.23 -28.07
CA LYS A 250 48.53 -22.26 -27.05
C LYS A 250 48.25 -21.84 -25.60
N SER A 251 46.99 -22.14 -25.22
CA SER A 251 46.54 -22.89 -24.03
C SER A 251 47.47 -23.00 -22.82
N LEU A 252 46.92 -22.73 -21.62
CA LEU A 252 46.84 -23.69 -20.50
C LEU A 252 46.08 -23.04 -19.32
N LEU A 253 45.11 -23.78 -18.76
CA LEU A 253 44.59 -23.55 -17.41
C LEU A 253 45.70 -23.79 -16.37
N PRO A 254 45.51 -23.32 -15.13
CA PRO A 254 45.92 -24.08 -13.97
C PRO A 254 44.73 -24.40 -13.04
N SER A 255 44.57 -25.70 -12.78
CA SER A 255 43.93 -26.27 -11.59
C SER A 255 44.96 -26.42 -10.48
N PHE A 256 44.58 -26.19 -9.22
CA PHE A 256 45.25 -26.78 -8.06
C PHE A 256 44.21 -27.18 -7.00
N ASP A 257 44.10 -28.49 -6.80
CA ASP A 257 43.60 -29.16 -5.60
C ASP A 257 44.80 -29.45 -4.68
N ASN A 258 44.62 -29.35 -3.35
CA ASN A 258 45.00 -30.44 -2.45
C ASN A 258 44.46 -30.29 -1.02
N LYS A 259 44.25 -31.46 -0.41
CA LYS A 259 43.57 -31.77 0.84
C LYS A 259 44.51 -31.79 2.06
N LYS A 260 43.89 -31.67 3.25
CA LYS A 260 43.99 -32.54 4.46
C LYS A 260 44.89 -32.17 5.69
N PHE A 261 44.22 -32.26 6.85
CA PHE A 261 44.63 -32.63 8.24
C PHE A 261 45.09 -31.57 9.27
N LEU A 262 44.26 -31.33 10.31
CA LEU A 262 44.32 -31.81 11.73
C LEU A 262 43.10 -31.22 12.49
N LYS A 263 42.08 -31.96 12.96
CA LYS A 263 41.93 -32.75 14.21
C LYS A 263 42.32 -32.03 15.52
N LEU A 264 41.31 -31.58 16.28
CA LEU A 264 41.23 -31.82 17.73
C LEU A 264 39.77 -31.92 18.22
N SER A 265 39.49 -32.99 18.94
CA SER A 265 38.29 -33.37 19.71
C SER A 265 38.19 -32.58 21.05
N LYS A 266 37.18 -32.59 21.93
CA LYS A 266 36.09 -33.51 22.32
C LYS A 266 35.22 -32.82 23.43
N SER A 267 34.05 -33.42 23.76
CA SER A 267 33.18 -33.28 24.97
C SER A 267 32.38 -31.97 25.17
N SER A 268 31.10 -31.94 25.60
CA SER A 268 30.24 -32.90 26.34
C SER A 268 28.72 -32.60 26.19
N GLU A 269 27.90 -33.62 26.39
CA GLU A 269 26.43 -33.61 26.46
C GLU A 269 25.87 -33.19 27.84
N SER A 270 24.69 -32.54 27.81
CA SER A 270 23.51 -32.71 28.69
C SER A 270 23.45 -32.19 30.15
N LEU A 271 22.20 -31.83 30.52
CA LEU A 271 21.55 -31.74 31.84
C LEU A 271 21.63 -30.41 32.62
N ALA A 272 20.53 -29.64 32.64
CA ALA A 272 19.57 -29.63 33.76
C ALA A 272 18.57 -28.46 33.64
N ASP A 273 17.30 -28.78 33.39
CA ASP A 273 16.15 -28.08 33.95
C ASP A 273 16.09 -28.35 35.46
N GLU A 274 15.80 -27.36 36.30
CA GLU A 274 14.77 -27.48 37.36
C GLU A 274 14.61 -26.20 38.21
N PHE A 275 13.40 -26.08 38.78
CA PHE A 275 12.83 -25.05 39.66
C PHE A 275 12.19 -23.86 38.90
N THR A 276 10.87 -23.74 38.74
CA THR A 276 9.81 -24.03 39.74
C THR A 276 8.43 -24.16 39.06
N VAL A 277 7.87 -25.37 38.98
CA VAL A 277 6.42 -25.61 38.94
C VAL A 277 6.12 -26.81 39.85
N LYS A 278 5.94 -26.54 41.15
CA LYS A 278 5.33 -27.46 42.11
C LYS A 278 4.53 -26.64 43.13
N CYS A 279 3.21 -26.65 42.92
CA CYS A 279 2.08 -26.32 43.80
C CYS A 279 1.05 -25.68 42.85
N LEU A 280 0.08 -26.41 42.31
CA LEU A 280 -1.05 -26.96 43.05
C LEU A 280 -1.65 -28.14 42.28
N THR A 281 -1.48 -29.36 42.77
CA THR A 281 -2.41 -30.46 42.52
C THR A 281 -2.53 -31.27 43.80
N GLN A 282 -3.69 -31.20 44.45
CA GLN A 282 -4.32 -32.36 45.07
C GLN A 282 -5.79 -32.05 45.40
N SER A 283 -6.62 -33.06 45.14
CA SER A 283 -8.08 -33.20 45.38
C SER A 283 -9.04 -32.47 44.43
N ASN A 284 -9.54 -33.17 43.41
CA ASN A 284 -10.81 -33.91 43.55
C ASN A 284 -11.21 -34.61 42.23
N THR A 285 -11.19 -35.93 42.27
CA THR A 285 -11.76 -36.85 41.29
C THR A 285 -13.29 -36.82 41.35
N ARG A 286 -13.95 -35.94 40.59
CA ARG A 286 -15.39 -36.08 40.25
C ARG A 286 -15.93 -35.16 39.13
N GLY A 287 -15.08 -34.71 38.20
CA GLY A 287 -15.49 -33.79 37.11
C GLY A 287 -15.31 -34.32 35.68
N GLU A 288 -14.62 -35.44 35.47
CA GLU A 288 -14.17 -35.83 34.13
C GLU A 288 -15.20 -36.58 33.28
N LYS A 289 -16.37 -36.93 33.84
CA LYS A 289 -17.48 -37.54 33.07
C LYS A 289 -18.49 -36.53 32.51
N TYR A 290 -18.40 -35.24 32.87
CA TYR A 290 -19.29 -34.20 32.35
C TYR A 290 -18.74 -33.50 31.10
N LEU A 291 -17.42 -33.51 30.89
CA LEU A 291 -16.76 -32.83 29.75
C LEU A 291 -16.74 -33.66 28.45
N GLU A 292 -16.78 -34.99 28.53
CA GLU A 292 -16.83 -35.86 27.33
C GLU A 292 -18.22 -35.90 26.66
N ASN A 293 -19.29 -35.61 27.39
CA ASN A 293 -20.65 -35.61 26.86
C ASN A 293 -21.04 -34.29 26.18
N ILE A 294 -20.37 -33.17 26.49
CA ILE A 294 -20.59 -31.87 25.81
C ILE A 294 -19.86 -31.84 24.45
N LEU A 295 -18.76 -32.57 24.30
CA LEU A 295 -18.00 -32.64 23.04
C LEU A 295 -18.60 -33.58 21.99
N LYS A 296 -19.66 -34.34 22.31
CA LYS A 296 -20.31 -35.28 21.37
C LYS A 296 -21.64 -34.78 20.77
N HIS A 297 -22.21 -33.67 21.26
CA HIS A 297 -23.54 -33.22 20.78
C HIS A 297 -23.59 -31.97 19.90
N ASN A 298 -22.46 -31.33 19.58
CA ASN A 298 -22.42 -30.21 18.63
C ASN A 298 -21.63 -30.53 17.35
N ARG A 299 -21.90 -31.69 16.73
CA ARG A 299 -21.51 -31.92 15.34
C ARG A 299 -22.60 -31.39 14.41
N CYS A 300 -22.84 -30.08 14.48
CA CYS A 300 -23.69 -29.36 13.53
C CYS A 300 -22.77 -28.72 12.47
N GLN A 301 -22.89 -29.23 11.25
CA GLN A 301 -22.22 -28.87 10.00
C GLN A 301 -21.42 -27.55 10.02
N GLU A 302 -20.10 -27.64 10.26
CA GLU A 302 -19.16 -26.57 9.92
C GLU A 302 -19.06 -26.47 8.38
N LYS A 303 -19.93 -25.66 7.78
CA LYS A 303 -19.58 -25.05 6.49
C LYS A 303 -18.35 -24.19 6.75
N LYS A 304 -17.19 -24.60 6.24
CA LYS A 304 -16.00 -23.74 6.15
C LYS A 304 -16.37 -22.50 5.33
N GLU A 305 -16.84 -21.45 6.00
CA GLU A 305 -17.00 -20.14 5.39
C GLU A 305 -15.63 -19.71 4.89
N LYS A 306 -15.50 -19.55 3.56
CA LYS A 306 -14.31 -18.95 2.97
C LYS A 306 -14.21 -17.54 3.53
N ILE A 307 -13.24 -17.31 4.41
CA ILE A 307 -12.91 -16.00 4.97
C ILE A 307 -12.81 -15.00 3.80
N ARG A 308 -13.78 -14.09 3.70
CA ARG A 308 -13.78 -13.02 2.69
C ARG A 308 -12.81 -11.94 3.16
N LEU A 309 -11.57 -12.03 2.69
CA LEU A 309 -10.56 -11.00 2.90
C LEU A 309 -10.86 -9.81 1.97
N LEU A 310 -11.06 -8.63 2.55
CA LEU A 310 -11.18 -7.39 1.79
C LEU A 310 -9.78 -6.84 1.47
N ASP A 311 -9.57 -6.50 0.20
CA ASP A 311 -8.37 -5.80 -0.24
C ASP A 311 -8.46 -4.32 0.20
N PRO A 312 -7.53 -3.84 1.05
CA PRO A 312 -7.53 -2.47 1.55
C PRO A 312 -7.39 -1.44 0.45
N TYR A 313 -6.62 -1.75 -0.61
CA TYR A 313 -6.35 -0.84 -1.72
C TYR A 313 -7.61 -0.52 -2.52
N CYS A 314 -8.58 -1.44 -2.56
CA CYS A 314 -9.88 -1.20 -3.15
C CYS A 314 -10.64 -0.06 -2.45
N HIS A 315 -10.34 0.23 -1.18
CA HIS A 315 -11.10 1.18 -0.39
C HIS A 315 -10.50 2.58 -0.26
N PHE A 316 -9.18 2.75 -0.40
CA PHE A 316 -8.58 4.11 -0.50
C PHE A 316 -9.16 4.88 -1.67
N ASN A 317 -9.37 4.20 -2.80
CA ASN A 317 -10.03 4.82 -3.96
C ASN A 317 -11.51 5.09 -3.70
N THR A 318 -12.18 4.30 -2.84
CA THR A 318 -13.57 4.61 -2.49
C THR A 318 -13.66 5.90 -1.69
N SER A 319 -12.85 6.14 -0.65
CA SER A 319 -12.90 7.40 0.13
C SER A 319 -12.49 8.64 -0.67
N LEU A 320 -11.65 8.48 -1.70
CA LEU A 320 -11.22 9.55 -2.62
C LEU A 320 -12.17 9.77 -3.81
N SER A 321 -13.12 8.86 -4.06
CA SER A 321 -14.10 9.06 -5.12
C SER A 321 -15.03 10.24 -4.79
N ASN A 322 -15.37 11.05 -5.80
CA ASN A 322 -16.34 12.14 -5.64
C ASN A 322 -17.67 11.64 -5.01
N ILE A 323 -18.05 10.40 -5.29
CA ILE A 323 -19.25 9.76 -4.73
C ILE A 323 -19.13 9.57 -3.22
N SER A 324 -17.99 9.12 -2.69
CA SER A 324 -17.81 9.00 -1.24
C SER A 324 -17.58 10.33 -0.56
N ARG A 325 -16.93 11.29 -1.25
CA ARG A 325 -16.86 12.69 -0.78
C ARG A 325 -18.27 13.26 -0.62
N MET A 326 -19.13 13.11 -1.64
CA MET A 326 -20.53 13.54 -1.61
C MET A 326 -21.37 12.77 -0.57
N LYS A 327 -21.20 11.45 -0.45
CA LYS A 327 -21.86 10.66 0.59
C LYS A 327 -21.43 11.11 1.99
N GLY A 328 -20.16 11.41 2.19
CA GLY A 328 -19.59 11.94 3.44
C GLY A 328 -20.09 13.35 3.81
N VAL A 329 -20.71 14.09 2.87
CA VAL A 329 -21.42 15.34 3.19
C VAL A 329 -22.70 15.07 3.97
N SER A 330 -23.32 13.89 3.81
CA SER A 330 -24.55 13.51 4.50
C SER A 330 -24.37 13.55 6.02
N MET A 331 -25.26 14.27 6.71
CA MET A 331 -25.28 14.37 8.17
C MET A 331 -25.27 12.99 8.85
N LYS A 332 -25.99 12.02 8.26
CA LYS A 332 -26.03 10.64 8.77
C LYS A 332 -24.64 9.99 8.79
N GLN A 333 -23.83 10.19 7.75
CA GLN A 333 -22.48 9.62 7.67
C GLN A 333 -21.44 10.39 8.49
N LYS A 334 -21.68 11.68 8.74
CA LYS A 334 -20.88 12.47 9.69
C LYS A 334 -21.10 12.05 11.14
N LEU A 335 -22.23 11.42 11.44
CA LEU A 335 -22.60 11.02 12.81
C LEU A 335 -22.48 9.52 13.04
N LEU A 336 -22.83 8.69 12.05
CA LEU A 336 -22.96 7.25 12.17
C LEU A 336 -22.08 6.52 11.17
N VAL A 337 -21.54 5.39 11.62
CA VAL A 337 -20.70 4.49 10.83
C VAL A 337 -21.43 3.18 10.58
N GLY A 338 -21.14 2.53 9.44
CA GLY A 338 -21.43 1.12 9.23
C GLY A 338 -20.62 0.21 10.18
N LEU A 339 -21.23 -0.90 10.57
CA LEU A 339 -20.55 -1.96 11.32
C LEU A 339 -20.04 -2.99 10.31
N ARG A 340 -18.72 -3.21 10.28
CA ARG A 340 -18.08 -4.22 9.43
C ARG A 340 -17.34 -5.24 10.27
N GLU A 341 -17.64 -6.51 10.04
CA GLU A 341 -17.10 -7.67 10.78
C GLU A 341 -16.02 -8.45 10.00
N GLN A 342 -15.58 -7.94 8.86
CA GLN A 342 -14.62 -8.62 8.00
C GLN A 342 -13.16 -8.29 8.38
N PHE A 343 -12.27 -9.26 8.17
CA PHE A 343 -10.83 -9.09 8.32
C PHE A 343 -10.27 -8.11 7.29
N ILE A 344 -9.29 -7.33 7.72
CA ILE A 344 -8.61 -6.33 6.89
C ILE A 344 -7.14 -6.74 6.77
N LEU A 345 -6.58 -6.68 5.57
CA LEU A 345 -5.13 -6.81 5.39
C LEU A 345 -4.48 -5.45 5.70
N SER A 346 -3.37 -5.40 6.41
CA SER A 346 -2.65 -4.13 6.56
C SER A 346 -1.89 -3.82 5.26
N PRO A 347 -2.07 -2.64 4.64
CA PRO A 347 -1.23 -2.21 3.51
C PRO A 347 0.22 -2.01 3.93
N TYR A 348 0.44 -1.64 5.19
CA TYR A 348 1.76 -1.26 5.70
C TYR A 348 2.55 -2.48 6.20
N THR A 349 2.00 -3.29 7.11
CA THR A 349 2.70 -4.48 7.62
C THR A 349 2.45 -5.74 6.80
N GLY A 350 1.38 -5.78 5.98
CA GLY A 350 0.92 -7.01 5.33
C GLY A 350 0.24 -8.00 6.28
N SER A 351 0.01 -7.63 7.54
CA SER A 351 -0.60 -8.49 8.56
C SER A 351 -2.12 -8.57 8.39
N GLN A 352 -2.71 -9.70 8.79
CA GLN A 352 -4.17 -9.83 8.87
C GLN A 352 -4.66 -9.23 10.19
N LEU A 353 -5.64 -8.34 10.09
CA LEU A 353 -6.18 -7.59 11.21
C LEU A 353 -7.57 -8.10 11.54
N GLU A 354 -7.73 -8.43 12.82
CA GLU A 354 -9.01 -8.80 13.39
C GLU A 354 -10.03 -7.64 13.29
N PRO A 355 -11.32 -7.97 13.19
CA PRO A 355 -12.39 -6.98 12.96
C PRO A 355 -12.53 -5.95 14.10
N TYR A 356 -12.12 -6.33 15.32
CA TYR A 356 -12.03 -5.49 16.50
C TYR A 356 -10.73 -5.79 17.26
N ILE A 357 -10.28 -4.82 18.06
CA ILE A 357 -9.13 -4.92 18.96
C ILE A 357 -9.61 -5.44 20.32
N TRP A 358 -10.70 -4.86 20.83
CA TRP A 358 -11.25 -5.18 22.15
C TRP A 358 -12.73 -4.78 22.20
N ARG A 359 -13.50 -5.45 23.08
CA ARG A 359 -14.90 -5.12 23.38
C ARG A 359 -15.04 -4.96 24.88
N ASP A 360 -15.65 -3.86 25.27
CA ASP A 360 -15.86 -3.48 26.65
C ASP A 360 -17.36 -3.34 26.92
N GLU A 361 -17.87 -4.21 27.79
CA GLU A 361 -19.26 -4.24 28.22
C GLU A 361 -19.47 -3.61 29.60
N GLU A 362 -18.39 -3.34 30.33
CA GLU A 362 -18.44 -2.89 31.72
C GLU A 362 -18.45 -1.36 31.83
N SER A 363 -17.78 -0.67 30.90
CA SER A 363 -17.63 0.78 30.94
C SER A 363 -18.95 1.53 30.95
N PHE A 364 -19.10 2.42 31.94
CA PHE A 364 -20.31 3.22 32.09
C PHE A 364 -20.08 4.75 32.11
N PRO A 365 -20.03 5.39 30.94
CA PRO A 365 -19.80 6.84 30.81
C PRO A 365 -20.86 7.74 31.42
N LEU A 366 -20.45 8.95 31.81
CA LEU A 366 -21.34 10.02 32.27
C LEU A 366 -22.49 10.27 31.30
N TRP A 367 -22.23 10.31 30.00
CA TRP A 367 -23.29 10.47 29.01
C TRP A 367 -24.34 9.35 29.09
N LEU A 368 -23.92 8.09 29.24
CA LEU A 368 -24.86 6.98 29.33
C LEU A 368 -25.58 6.94 30.68
N LYS A 369 -24.96 7.43 31.76
CA LYS A 369 -25.59 7.63 33.07
C LYS A 369 -26.74 8.63 32.96
N LEU A 370 -26.44 9.80 32.40
CA LEU A 370 -27.42 10.87 32.17
C LEU A 370 -28.58 10.41 31.27
N MET A 371 -28.29 9.70 30.18
CA MET A 371 -29.34 9.21 29.29
C MET A 371 -30.27 8.21 29.98
N VAL A 372 -29.75 7.36 30.86
CA VAL A 372 -30.60 6.45 31.64
C VAL A 372 -31.44 7.19 32.67
N GLU A 373 -30.86 8.15 33.37
CA GLU A 373 -31.61 9.00 34.31
C GLU A 373 -32.76 9.71 33.61
N ILE A 374 -32.53 10.29 32.43
CA ILE A 374 -33.58 10.92 31.61
C ILE A 374 -34.65 9.89 31.18
N GLN A 375 -34.23 8.71 30.73
CA GLN A 375 -35.19 7.66 30.32
C GLN A 375 -36.04 7.17 31.47
N LEU A 376 -35.49 7.06 32.68
CA LEU A 376 -36.24 6.66 33.86
C LEU A 376 -37.22 7.76 34.27
N THR A 377 -36.76 8.99 34.42
CA THR A 377 -37.57 10.14 34.85
C THR A 377 -38.75 10.42 33.91
N VAL A 378 -38.55 10.36 32.60
CA VAL A 378 -39.62 10.59 31.61
C VAL A 378 -40.67 9.47 31.62
N ASN A 379 -40.25 8.24 31.90
CA ASN A 379 -41.11 7.06 31.87
C ASN A 379 -41.57 6.61 33.27
N GLU A 380 -41.46 7.46 34.29
CA GLU A 380 -41.94 7.16 35.64
C GLU A 380 -43.44 6.78 35.68
N LYS A 381 -44.22 7.31 34.73
CA LYS A 381 -45.67 7.09 34.63
C LYS A 381 -46.06 5.78 33.94
N THR A 382 -45.13 5.09 33.27
CA THR A 382 -45.42 3.81 32.61
C THR A 382 -45.09 2.65 33.55
N PRO A 383 -46.08 1.85 33.99
CA PRO A 383 -45.81 0.73 34.88
C PRO A 383 -44.91 -0.31 34.16
N ASN A 384 -43.88 -0.79 34.86
CA ASN A 384 -42.89 -1.76 34.38
C ASN A 384 -42.05 -1.30 33.17
N TYR A 385 -41.67 -0.01 33.10
CA TYR A 385 -40.73 0.44 32.07
C TYR A 385 -39.34 -0.18 32.25
N GLU A 386 -38.93 -1.00 31.29
CA GLU A 386 -37.58 -1.58 31.21
C GLU A 386 -36.67 -0.76 30.28
N LEU A 387 -35.44 -0.54 30.73
CA LEU A 387 -34.44 0.18 29.94
C LEU A 387 -34.01 -0.66 28.72
N PRO A 388 -33.80 -0.03 27.55
CA PRO A 388 -33.31 -0.73 26.38
C PRO A 388 -31.91 -1.31 26.63
N PRO A 389 -31.59 -2.49 26.04
CA PRO A 389 -30.30 -3.13 26.25
C PRO A 389 -29.15 -2.23 25.76
N ARG A 390 -28.10 -2.16 26.59
CA ARG A 390 -26.88 -1.44 26.26
C ARG A 390 -26.06 -2.18 25.21
N GLY A 391 -25.35 -1.40 24.40
CA GLY A 391 -24.34 -1.94 23.50
C GLY A 391 -22.95 -1.84 24.13
N PRO A 392 -22.00 -2.69 23.74
CA PRO A 392 -20.61 -2.56 24.16
C PRO A 392 -19.93 -1.36 23.52
N LEU A 393 -18.83 -0.91 24.14
CA LEU A 393 -17.79 -0.14 23.50
C LEU A 393 -16.90 -1.07 22.69
N VAL A 394 -16.78 -0.82 21.38
CA VAL A 394 -15.99 -1.64 20.48
C VAL A 394 -14.80 -0.85 19.99
N PHE A 395 -13.60 -1.32 20.31
CA PHE A 395 -12.35 -0.77 19.83
C PHE A 395 -12.01 -1.46 18.51
N VAL A 396 -11.86 -0.69 17.44
CA VAL A 396 -11.62 -1.18 16.08
C VAL A 396 -10.48 -0.39 15.45
N ARG A 397 -9.85 -0.96 14.43
CA ARG A 397 -8.91 -0.21 13.59
C ARG A 397 -9.66 0.72 12.64
N VAL A 398 -8.97 1.74 12.12
CA VAL A 398 -9.57 2.69 11.18
C VAL A 398 -10.09 1.97 9.93
N LYS A 399 -11.26 2.39 9.48
CA LYS A 399 -11.94 1.91 8.29
C LYS A 399 -12.31 3.13 7.45
N PRO A 400 -12.45 3.00 6.13
CA PRO A 400 -12.85 4.09 5.24
C PRO A 400 -14.17 4.75 5.66
N GLU A 401 -15.09 3.98 6.25
CA GLU A 401 -16.38 4.47 6.75
C GLU A 401 -16.24 5.38 7.98
N HIS A 402 -15.13 5.28 8.72
CA HIS A 402 -14.87 6.15 9.87
C HIS A 402 -14.44 7.55 9.43
N ILE A 403 -13.76 7.67 8.29
CA ILE A 403 -13.07 8.90 7.87
C ILE A 403 -13.99 10.12 7.81
N PRO A 404 -15.21 10.08 7.22
CA PRO A 404 -16.08 11.25 7.19
C PRO A 404 -16.47 11.75 8.59
N CYS A 405 -16.80 10.83 9.50
CA CYS A 405 -17.15 11.16 10.88
C CYS A 405 -15.94 11.67 11.68
N ILE A 406 -14.78 11.01 11.53
CA ILE A 406 -13.53 11.42 12.17
C ILE A 406 -13.10 12.81 11.69
N ASN A 407 -13.09 13.06 10.37
CA ASN A 407 -12.76 14.38 9.83
C ASN A 407 -13.76 15.43 10.32
N SER A 408 -15.06 15.12 10.38
CA SER A 408 -16.05 16.04 10.95
C SER A 408 -15.77 16.37 12.42
N LEU A 409 -15.34 15.39 13.22
CA LEU A 409 -14.95 15.59 14.62
C LEU A 409 -13.65 16.39 14.74
N CYS A 410 -12.66 16.10 13.91
CA CYS A 410 -11.40 16.84 13.89
C CYS A 410 -11.65 18.33 13.58
N ASN A 411 -12.44 18.61 12.54
CA ASN A 411 -12.79 19.98 12.16
C ASN A 411 -13.62 20.73 13.22
N GLN A 412 -14.33 20.02 14.09
CA GLN A 412 -15.14 20.61 15.16
C GLN A 412 -14.33 20.85 16.45
N PHE A 413 -13.47 19.91 16.85
CA PHE A 413 -12.81 19.91 18.16
C PHE A 413 -11.33 20.29 18.12
N PHE A 414 -10.72 20.35 16.95
CA PHE A 414 -9.35 20.81 16.75
C PHE A 414 -9.37 22.08 15.90
N TRP A 415 -9.15 21.98 14.58
CA TRP A 415 -9.17 23.11 13.65
C TRP A 415 -9.67 22.67 12.27
N PRO A 416 -10.17 23.60 11.43
CA PRO A 416 -10.69 23.28 10.11
C PRO A 416 -9.59 22.83 9.14
N GLY A 417 -9.95 21.99 8.17
CA GLY A 417 -9.05 21.50 7.12
C GLY A 417 -8.32 20.20 7.44
N ILE A 418 -8.62 19.54 8.57
CA ILE A 418 -8.01 18.25 8.91
C ILE A 418 -8.65 17.13 8.07
N ASP A 419 -7.80 16.38 7.37
CA ASP A 419 -8.15 15.16 6.67
C ASP A 419 -7.26 14.00 7.11
N LEU A 420 -7.88 12.96 7.68
CA LEU A 420 -7.20 11.76 8.15
C LEU A 420 -7.29 10.59 7.18
N THR A 421 -7.61 10.81 5.90
CA THR A 421 -7.67 9.76 4.88
C THR A 421 -6.34 9.00 4.75
N GLU A 422 -5.20 9.65 4.97
CA GLU A 422 -3.87 9.01 4.93
C GLU A 422 -3.68 7.91 5.99
N SER A 423 -4.40 8.00 7.12
CA SER A 423 -4.32 7.00 8.20
C SER A 423 -4.77 5.60 7.76
N LEU A 424 -5.54 5.51 6.67
CA LEU A 424 -5.92 4.23 6.09
C LEU A 424 -4.70 3.42 5.62
N GLN A 425 -3.55 4.07 5.33
CA GLN A 425 -2.31 3.42 4.84
C GLN A 425 -1.70 2.50 5.90
N TYR A 426 -1.87 2.85 7.16
CA TYR A 426 -1.30 2.17 8.31
C TYR A 426 -2.39 1.92 9.37
N PRO A 427 -3.42 1.11 9.05
CA PRO A 427 -4.56 0.91 9.94
C PRO A 427 -4.18 0.20 11.25
N ASP A 428 -3.04 -0.49 11.27
CA ASP A 428 -2.44 -1.11 12.45
C ASP A 428 -2.15 -0.09 13.54
N PHE A 429 -1.74 1.11 13.15
CA PHE A 429 -1.31 2.19 14.03
C PHE A 429 -2.47 3.15 14.32
N SER A 430 -3.69 2.63 14.33
CA SER A 430 -4.91 3.40 14.59
C SER A 430 -5.83 2.65 15.55
N CYS A 431 -6.56 3.42 16.35
CA CYS A 431 -7.58 2.89 17.23
C CYS A 431 -8.81 3.81 17.19
N VAL A 432 -9.97 3.27 16.84
CA VAL A 432 -11.26 3.97 16.77
C VAL A 432 -12.23 3.26 17.70
N VAL A 433 -12.95 4.01 18.53
CA VAL A 433 -13.86 3.46 19.54
C VAL A 433 -15.29 3.79 19.14
N LEU A 434 -16.11 2.75 19.01
CA LEU A 434 -17.49 2.82 18.59
C LEU A 434 -18.41 2.47 19.76
N TYR A 435 -19.48 3.24 19.93
CA TYR A 435 -20.65 2.82 20.70
C TYR A 435 -21.82 2.63 19.74
N LYS A 436 -22.23 1.38 19.52
CA LYS A 436 -23.16 1.01 18.45
C LYS A 436 -22.63 1.53 17.09
N LYS A 437 -23.22 2.60 16.54
CA LYS A 437 -22.78 3.23 15.27
C LYS A 437 -22.10 4.58 15.45
N LEU A 438 -21.94 5.06 16.68
CA LEU A 438 -21.37 6.37 17.00
C LEU A 438 -19.88 6.25 17.29
N ILE A 439 -19.05 7.08 16.64
CA ILE A 439 -17.63 7.22 17.03
C ILE A 439 -17.55 8.02 18.33
N VAL A 440 -17.01 7.40 19.37
CA VAL A 440 -16.85 7.98 20.71
C VAL A 440 -15.45 8.55 20.92
N ALA A 441 -14.44 7.85 20.40
CA ALA A 441 -13.04 8.22 20.55
C ALA A 441 -12.23 7.70 19.36
N PHE A 442 -11.08 8.31 19.12
CA PHE A 442 -10.11 7.79 18.16
C PHE A 442 -8.69 8.23 18.52
N ALA A 443 -7.71 7.48 18.07
CA ALA A 443 -6.30 7.76 18.21
C ALA A 443 -5.53 7.28 16.96
N PHE A 444 -4.57 8.07 16.52
CA PHE A 444 -3.76 7.81 15.33
C PHE A 444 -2.28 8.01 15.61
N LEU A 445 -1.48 7.02 15.22
CA LEU A 445 -0.03 7.06 15.24
C LEU A 445 0.48 6.92 13.80
N VAL A 446 1.37 7.82 13.40
CA VAL A 446 2.05 7.78 12.11
C VAL A 446 3.40 7.08 12.31
N PRO A 447 3.59 5.88 11.74
CA PRO A 447 4.86 5.16 11.88
C PRO A 447 5.94 5.75 10.98
N ASN A 448 7.21 5.60 11.38
CA ASN A 448 8.40 5.94 10.59
C ASN A 448 8.44 7.38 10.08
N VAL A 449 8.11 8.36 10.91
CA VAL A 449 8.35 9.77 10.56
C VAL A 449 9.86 9.99 10.39
N SER A 450 10.65 9.35 11.24
CA SER A 450 12.10 9.20 11.12
C SER A 450 12.48 7.71 11.17
N HIS A 451 13.76 7.36 11.06
CA HIS A 451 14.20 5.95 11.15
C HIS A 451 13.90 5.30 12.51
N THR A 452 13.87 6.08 13.59
CA THR A 452 13.69 5.62 14.97
C THR A 452 12.44 6.16 15.64
N GLU A 453 11.73 7.10 15.00
CA GLU A 453 10.66 7.88 15.64
C GLU A 453 9.31 7.67 14.94
N SER A 454 8.26 7.58 15.74
CA SER A 454 6.87 7.59 15.30
C SER A 454 6.13 8.75 15.94
N TYR A 455 5.13 9.29 15.25
CA TYR A 455 4.45 10.50 15.67
C TYR A 455 2.99 10.22 16.03
N LEU A 456 2.59 10.53 17.26
CA LEU A 456 1.19 10.46 17.67
C LEU A 456 0.47 11.72 17.17
N SER A 457 -0.32 11.58 16.11
CA SER A 457 -0.90 12.72 15.40
C SER A 457 -2.13 13.27 16.11
N PHE A 458 -3.10 12.41 16.44
CA PHE A 458 -4.34 12.82 17.08
C PHE A 458 -4.78 11.79 18.11
N ILE A 459 -5.26 12.27 19.25
CA ILE A 459 -6.03 11.49 20.21
C ILE A 459 -7.24 12.31 20.64
N PHE A 460 -8.41 11.70 20.59
CA PHE A 460 -9.66 12.36 20.87
C PHE A 460 -10.60 11.44 21.63
N THR A 461 -11.31 12.02 22.60
CA THR A 461 -12.43 11.36 23.29
C THR A 461 -13.53 12.40 23.48
N ARG A 462 -14.76 12.06 23.07
CA ARG A 462 -15.92 12.95 23.22
C ARG A 462 -16.08 13.39 24.68
N PRO A 463 -16.39 14.66 24.97
CA PRO A 463 -16.50 15.19 26.33
C PRO A 463 -17.35 14.33 27.30
N GLY A 464 -18.54 13.90 26.89
CA GLY A 464 -19.42 13.06 27.73
C GLY A 464 -18.96 11.60 27.94
N TRP A 465 -17.84 11.21 27.32
CA TRP A 465 -17.25 9.88 27.34
C TRP A 465 -15.84 9.86 27.95
N ARG A 466 -15.41 10.95 28.57
CA ARG A 466 -14.11 11.05 29.25
C ARG A 466 -14.15 10.40 30.64
N ASN A 467 -12.98 10.23 31.26
CA ASN A 467 -12.78 9.75 32.63
C ASN A 467 -13.19 8.29 32.91
N ILE A 468 -13.27 7.42 31.89
CA ILE A 468 -13.50 5.96 32.06
C ILE A 468 -12.28 5.14 31.58
N GLY A 469 -11.19 5.80 31.16
CA GLY A 469 -9.97 5.12 30.72
C GLY A 469 -9.94 4.73 29.23
N ILE A 470 -10.89 5.19 28.41
CA ILE A 470 -10.88 4.95 26.95
C ILE A 470 -9.56 5.38 26.32
N ALA A 471 -9.13 6.62 26.59
CA ALA A 471 -7.87 7.16 26.06
C ALA A 471 -6.63 6.41 26.60
N LYS A 472 -6.69 5.93 27.86
CA LYS A 472 -5.65 5.10 28.47
C LYS A 472 -5.48 3.80 27.68
N PHE A 473 -6.57 3.11 27.36
CA PHE A 473 -6.52 1.90 26.54
C PHE A 473 -6.00 2.17 25.12
N MET A 474 -6.49 3.22 24.45
CA MET A 474 -6.03 3.56 23.10
C MET A 474 -4.52 3.82 23.06
N LEU A 475 -4.01 4.60 24.01
CA LEU A 475 -2.60 4.95 24.09
C LEU A 475 -1.74 3.72 24.42
N TYR A 476 -2.16 2.91 25.39
CA TYR A 476 -1.52 1.63 25.71
C TYR A 476 -1.39 0.73 24.47
N HIS A 477 -2.50 0.56 23.72
CA HIS A 477 -2.52 -0.26 22.52
C HIS A 477 -1.54 0.24 21.44
N LEU A 478 -1.55 1.55 21.14
CA LEU A 478 -0.67 2.13 20.13
C LEU A 478 0.81 2.02 20.51
N ILE A 479 1.11 2.23 21.79
CA ILE A 479 2.46 2.08 22.34
C ILE A 479 2.94 0.61 22.24
N GLN A 480 2.04 -0.36 22.45
CA GLN A 480 2.37 -1.79 22.30
C GLN A 480 2.56 -2.24 20.86
N ILE A 481 1.92 -1.58 19.90
CA ILE A 481 2.13 -1.89 18.48
C ILE A 481 3.48 -1.32 18.00
N ASN A 482 3.86 -0.15 18.50
CA ASN A 482 5.10 0.52 18.11
C ASN A 482 6.29 0.16 19.02
N LEU A 483 6.58 -1.14 19.17
CA LEU A 483 7.70 -1.61 19.98
C LEU A 483 9.05 -1.25 19.33
N GLY A 484 9.98 -0.75 20.15
CA GLY A 484 11.36 -0.45 19.75
C GLY A 484 11.54 0.86 18.97
N LYS A 485 10.58 1.78 19.06
CA LYS A 485 10.69 3.13 18.48
C LYS A 485 10.17 4.18 19.45
N ASP A 486 10.83 5.32 19.43
CA ASP A 486 10.40 6.49 20.20
C ASP A 486 9.07 7.01 19.67
N ILE A 487 8.22 7.50 20.57
CA ILE A 487 6.96 8.13 20.22
C ILE A 487 7.02 9.60 20.60
N ILE A 488 6.77 10.48 19.64
CA ILE A 488 6.76 11.93 19.81
C ILE A 488 5.34 12.45 19.62
N LEU A 489 4.95 13.45 20.40
CA LEU A 489 3.67 14.14 20.27
C LEU A 489 3.80 15.63 20.59
N HIS A 490 2.88 16.42 20.04
CA HIS A 490 2.68 17.83 20.44
C HIS A 490 1.38 17.95 21.23
N VAL A 491 1.43 18.67 22.35
CA VAL A 491 0.26 18.94 23.19
C VAL A 491 0.24 20.40 23.60
N SER A 492 -0.92 21.06 23.49
CA SER A 492 -1.07 22.43 24.00
C SER A 492 -0.76 22.48 25.49
N THR A 493 -0.06 23.54 25.90
CA THR A 493 0.37 23.73 27.29
C THR A 493 -0.78 23.76 28.31
N ASN A 494 -1.99 24.14 27.87
CA ASN A 494 -3.20 24.18 28.71
C ASN A 494 -4.08 22.92 28.61
N ASN A 495 -3.65 21.90 27.85
CA ASN A 495 -4.48 20.71 27.61
C ASN A 495 -4.36 19.72 28.78
N PRO A 496 -5.49 19.30 29.41
CA PRO A 496 -5.46 18.34 30.51
C PRO A 496 -4.92 16.96 30.12
N ALA A 497 -4.86 16.64 28.82
CA ALA A 497 -4.28 15.40 28.31
C ALA A 497 -2.78 15.25 28.65
N LEU A 498 -2.07 16.34 29.00
CA LEU A 498 -0.68 16.27 29.43
C LEU A 498 -0.48 15.30 30.61
N MET A 499 -1.42 15.30 31.57
CA MET A 499 -1.37 14.37 32.72
C MET A 499 -1.47 12.91 32.27
N LEU A 500 -2.34 12.63 31.28
CA LEU A 500 -2.45 11.29 30.71
C LEU A 500 -1.13 10.84 30.08
N TYR A 501 -0.47 11.71 29.31
CA TYR A 501 0.81 11.35 28.69
C TYR A 501 1.90 11.11 29.73
N GLN A 502 1.98 11.94 30.77
CA GLN A 502 2.94 11.75 31.85
C GLN A 502 2.74 10.41 32.57
N MET A 503 1.50 9.96 32.78
CA MET A 503 1.22 8.64 33.36
C MET A 503 1.76 7.46 32.53
N PHE A 504 1.93 7.65 31.22
CA PHE A 504 2.53 6.66 30.32
C PHE A 504 4.06 6.80 30.18
N GLY A 505 4.67 7.75 30.88
CA GLY A 505 6.12 7.99 30.87
C GLY A 505 6.60 8.97 29.80
N PHE A 506 5.70 9.70 29.14
CA PHE A 506 6.11 10.77 28.23
C PHE A 506 6.78 11.90 29.01
N LYS A 507 7.99 12.28 28.59
CA LYS A 507 8.75 13.41 29.14
C LYS A 507 8.62 14.62 28.22
N ILE A 508 8.60 15.82 28.80
CA ILE A 508 8.64 17.06 28.03
C ILE A 508 10.07 17.30 27.58
N GLU A 509 10.29 17.33 26.27
CA GLU A 509 11.60 17.54 25.67
C GLU A 509 11.87 19.02 25.41
N LYS A 510 10.88 19.73 24.85
CA LYS A 510 10.99 21.16 24.54
C LYS A 510 9.63 21.85 24.51
N VAL A 511 9.65 23.17 24.65
CA VAL A 511 8.49 24.04 24.48
C VAL A 511 8.60 24.75 23.12
N VAL A 512 7.54 24.70 22.32
CA VAL A 512 7.45 25.38 21.03
C VAL A 512 6.44 26.51 21.15
N LEU A 513 6.93 27.74 21.04
CA LEU A 513 6.10 28.94 21.06
C LEU A 513 5.39 29.10 19.71
N GLY A 514 4.11 29.49 19.77
CA GLY A 514 3.31 29.75 18.56
C GLY A 514 3.08 28.54 17.64
N PHE A 515 3.21 27.32 18.16
CA PHE A 515 3.01 26.09 17.36
C PHE A 515 1.65 26.07 16.65
N TYR A 516 0.59 26.52 17.34
CA TYR A 516 -0.77 26.49 16.81
C TYR A 516 -1.18 27.75 16.03
N ASP A 517 -0.31 28.76 15.87
CA ASP A 517 -0.61 29.97 15.08
C ASP A 517 -0.95 29.65 13.62
N LYS A 518 -0.39 28.55 13.08
CA LYS A 518 -0.64 28.11 11.71
C LYS A 518 -2.02 27.46 11.50
N TYR A 519 -2.70 27.10 12.59
CA TYR A 519 -3.91 26.29 12.56
C TYR A 519 -5.13 27.03 13.13
N TYR A 520 -4.92 27.83 14.18
CA TYR A 520 -5.96 28.67 14.74
C TYR A 520 -6.09 29.98 13.97
N ARG A 521 -7.31 30.51 13.99
CA ARG A 521 -7.57 31.88 13.55
C ARG A 521 -7.09 32.86 14.63
N ASP A 522 -6.80 34.09 14.22
CA ASP A 522 -6.25 35.13 15.12
C ASP A 522 -7.19 35.55 16.26
N ASP A 523 -8.47 35.20 16.16
CA ASP A 523 -9.52 35.48 17.14
C ASP A 523 -9.56 34.50 18.33
N VAL A 524 -8.86 33.36 18.25
CA VAL A 524 -8.91 32.31 19.27
C VAL A 524 -8.02 32.67 20.47
N LYS A 525 -8.63 32.84 21.65
CA LYS A 525 -7.94 33.14 22.93
C LYS A 525 -7.24 31.94 23.58
N GLU A 526 -7.18 30.80 22.92
CA GLU A 526 -6.53 29.60 23.46
C GLU A 526 -5.00 29.73 23.44
N CYS A 527 -4.33 28.96 24.32
CA CYS A 527 -2.87 28.97 24.34
C CYS A 527 -2.31 28.32 23.07
N LYS A 528 -1.52 29.11 22.33
CA LYS A 528 -0.95 28.74 21.04
C LYS A 528 0.39 27.98 21.15
N ASN A 529 0.91 27.84 22.36
CA ASN A 529 2.16 27.16 22.65
C ASN A 529 1.94 25.66 22.84
N ALA A 530 2.90 24.85 22.41
CA ALA A 530 2.87 23.40 22.55
C ALA A 530 4.09 22.87 23.31
N PHE A 531 3.88 21.85 24.13
CA PHE A 531 4.94 20.96 24.62
C PHE A 531 5.18 19.87 23.59
N VAL A 532 6.45 19.60 23.30
CA VAL A 532 6.88 18.40 22.61
C VAL A 532 7.19 17.36 23.67
N CYS A 533 6.44 16.26 23.63
CA CYS A 533 6.65 15.15 24.55
C CYS A 533 7.21 13.95 23.80
N ARG A 534 8.17 13.27 24.43
CA ARG A 534 8.82 12.07 23.90
C ARG A 534 8.66 10.92 24.90
N LEU A 535 8.33 9.75 24.38
CA LEU A 535 8.44 8.47 25.09
C LEU A 535 9.59 7.69 24.46
N GLU A 536 10.69 7.56 25.22
CA GLU A 536 11.88 6.79 24.84
C GLU A 536 11.61 5.30 25.08
N ARG A 537 11.99 4.44 24.12
CA ARG A 537 11.59 3.02 24.12
C ARG A 537 12.71 2.06 23.73
#